data_AF-A0A838JQP6-F1
#
_entry.id   AF-A0A838JQP6-F1
#
_cell.length_a   1.000
_cell.length_b   1.000
_cell.length_c   1.000
_cell.angle_alpha   90.00
_cell.angle_beta   90.00
_cell.angle_gamma   90.00
#
_symmetry.space_group_name_H-M   'P 1'
#
loop_
_entity.id
_entity.type
_entity.pdbx_description
1 polymer ?
#
loop_
_entity_poly.entity_id
_entity_poly.type
_entity_poly.pdbx_seq_one_letter_code
_entity_poly.pdbx_strand_id
1 'polypeptide(L)'
;TEPDVERLREIKQLRKVEGLNFAAIRKQLGDAPETASPNGSAGGEPTEAPGERLRRLRVKAHKTLKEVSEATGLSISFISALERGGSGASVASLRLLAGAYGVNMRKVFGADLEQSSPLVRDAERPVMQWDNGVRFEEMASGEKVMDPSFIRVPPGAGSEGFYSHNGEEFIYVISGPLFVELKDHGTFRVASGDTLYFPSTTPHRWWAEEAPVEAVYVNTPPTF
;
A
#
# COMPACT_ATOMS: atom_id res chain seq x y z
N THR A 1 -0.24 -22.28 -23.44
CA THR A 1 -0.21 -22.04 -24.90
C THR A 1 0.61 -20.78 -25.18
N GLU A 2 1.04 -20.52 -26.41
CA GLU A 2 1.77 -19.30 -26.79
C GLU A 2 1.07 -17.99 -26.34
N PRO A 3 -0.27 -17.86 -26.47
CA PRO A 3 -1.01 -16.72 -25.91
C PRO A 3 -0.97 -16.61 -24.38
N ASP A 4 -0.89 -17.73 -23.63
CA ASP A 4 -0.76 -17.68 -22.16
C ASP A 4 0.60 -17.13 -21.73
N VAL A 5 1.66 -17.43 -22.49
CA VAL A 5 3.02 -16.93 -22.21
C VAL A 5 3.15 -15.45 -22.51
N GLU A 6 2.50 -14.97 -23.58
CA GLU A 6 2.44 -13.55 -23.94
C GLU A 6 1.67 -12.75 -22.87
N ARG A 7 0.54 -13.28 -22.41
CA ARG A 7 -0.25 -12.69 -21.33
C ARG A 7 0.53 -12.58 -20.00
N LEU A 8 1.32 -13.60 -19.65
CA LEU A 8 2.19 -13.54 -18.47
C LEU A 8 3.34 -12.53 -18.60
N ARG A 9 3.88 -12.33 -19.81
CA ARG A 9 4.89 -11.29 -20.09
C ARG A 9 4.29 -9.90 -19.96
N GLU A 10 3.08 -9.69 -20.46
CA GLU A 10 2.35 -8.43 -20.35
C GLU A 10 2.02 -8.10 -18.89
N ILE A 11 1.48 -9.05 -18.11
CA ILE A 11 1.25 -8.88 -16.66
C ILE A 11 2.56 -8.53 -15.94
N LYS A 12 3.66 -9.19 -16.29
CA LYS A 12 4.99 -8.91 -15.71
C LYS A 12 5.49 -7.53 -16.09
N GLN A 13 5.23 -7.04 -17.30
CA GLN A 13 5.58 -5.70 -17.75
C GLN A 13 4.73 -4.64 -17.03
N LEU A 14 3.42 -4.83 -16.95
CA LEU A 14 2.50 -3.93 -16.26
C LEU A 14 2.83 -3.82 -14.75
N ARG A 15 3.24 -4.93 -14.10
CA ARG A 15 3.75 -4.89 -12.72
C ARG A 15 5.12 -4.22 -12.59
N LYS A 16 6.07 -4.61 -13.44
CA LYS A 16 7.49 -4.26 -13.25
C LYS A 16 7.85 -2.87 -13.79
N VAL A 17 7.23 -2.46 -14.89
CA VAL A 17 7.52 -1.21 -15.61
C VAL A 17 6.46 -0.17 -15.31
N GLU A 18 5.18 -0.57 -15.29
CA GLU A 18 4.10 0.38 -15.02
C GLU A 18 3.73 0.45 -13.54
N GLY A 19 4.17 -0.49 -12.68
CA GLY A 19 3.92 -0.44 -11.24
C GLY A 19 2.45 -0.64 -10.85
N LEU A 20 1.66 -1.23 -11.75
CA LEU A 20 0.23 -1.46 -11.58
C LEU A 20 -0.04 -2.63 -10.61
N ASN A 21 -1.12 -2.48 -9.85
CA ASN A 21 -1.69 -3.53 -9.02
C ASN A 21 -2.46 -4.55 -9.85
N PHE A 22 -2.75 -5.72 -9.25
CA PHE A 22 -3.42 -6.81 -9.96
C PHE A 22 -4.85 -6.45 -10.39
N ALA A 23 -5.56 -5.63 -9.61
CA ALA A 23 -6.91 -5.19 -9.94
C ALA A 23 -6.93 -4.32 -11.23
N ALA A 24 -6.00 -3.37 -11.34
CA ALA A 24 -5.84 -2.51 -12.51
C ALA A 24 -5.34 -3.31 -13.72
N ILE A 25 -4.43 -4.26 -13.54
CA ILE A 25 -3.99 -5.17 -14.60
C ILE A 25 -5.16 -6.00 -15.14
N ARG A 26 -6.00 -6.55 -14.26
CA ARG A 26 -7.20 -7.29 -14.69
C ARG A 26 -8.20 -6.42 -15.44
N LYS A 27 -8.37 -5.16 -15.04
CA LYS A 27 -9.22 -4.18 -15.72
C LYS A 27 -8.65 -3.82 -17.11
N GLN A 28 -7.33 -3.66 -17.22
CA GLN A 28 -6.64 -3.33 -18.47
C GLN A 28 -6.60 -4.52 -19.44
N LEU A 29 -6.56 -5.76 -18.93
CA LEU A 29 -6.58 -7.00 -19.70
C LEU A 29 -7.99 -7.58 -19.94
N GLY A 30 -9.06 -6.84 -19.59
CA GLY A 30 -10.44 -7.10 -20.04
C GLY A 30 -11.28 -8.14 -19.28
N ASP A 31 -10.88 -8.59 -18.08
CA ASP A 31 -11.42 -9.81 -17.45
C ASP A 31 -12.32 -9.61 -16.20
N ALA A 32 -13.02 -8.48 -16.01
CA ALA A 32 -14.06 -8.40 -14.97
C ALA A 32 -15.15 -7.32 -15.21
N PRO A 33 -16.41 -7.58 -14.79
CA PRO A 33 -17.54 -6.69 -14.96
C PRO A 33 -17.48 -5.46 -14.02
N GLU A 34 -18.09 -4.38 -14.47
CA GLU A 34 -18.31 -3.16 -13.69
C GLU A 34 -19.15 -3.45 -12.45
N THR A 35 -18.58 -3.27 -11.26
CA THR A 35 -19.35 -3.12 -10.03
C THR A 35 -19.30 -1.68 -9.57
N ALA A 36 -20.44 -1.01 -9.66
CA ALA A 36 -20.69 0.34 -9.20
C ALA A 36 -20.41 0.50 -7.69
N SER A 37 -19.76 1.61 -7.34
CA SER A 37 -19.58 2.05 -5.96
C SER A 37 -20.89 2.62 -5.39
N PRO A 38 -21.33 2.24 -4.18
CA PRO A 38 -22.41 2.94 -3.49
C PRO A 38 -21.84 4.12 -2.70
N ASN A 39 -22.27 5.33 -3.04
CA ASN A 39 -22.07 6.54 -2.26
C ASN A 39 -22.86 6.45 -0.93
N GLY A 40 -22.20 6.73 0.18
CA GLY A 40 -22.82 7.01 1.48
C GLY A 40 -22.09 8.18 2.16
N SER A 41 -22.78 9.30 2.32
CA SER A 41 -22.28 10.54 2.92
C SER A 41 -22.33 10.50 4.46
N ALA A 42 -21.26 10.93 5.14
CA ALA A 42 -21.32 11.53 6.47
C ALA A 42 -20.13 12.48 6.67
N GLY A 43 -20.39 13.64 7.28
CA GLY A 43 -19.54 14.84 7.24
C GLY A 43 -18.15 14.71 7.87
N GLY A 44 -17.17 15.08 7.06
CA GLY A 44 -15.81 15.51 7.39
C GLY A 44 -15.35 16.39 6.22
N GLU A 45 -14.37 17.27 6.41
CA GLU A 45 -13.81 18.12 5.33
C GLU A 45 -13.55 17.30 4.06
N PRO A 46 -13.72 17.87 2.85
CA PRO A 46 -13.61 17.12 1.61
C PRO A 46 -12.28 16.36 1.57
N THR A 47 -12.35 15.04 1.73
CA THR A 47 -11.22 14.14 1.56
C THR A 47 -10.78 14.25 0.12
N GLU A 48 -9.78 15.08 -0.12
CA GLU A 48 -9.10 15.19 -1.40
C GLU A 48 -8.77 13.79 -1.93
N ALA A 49 -9.12 13.54 -3.19
CA ALA A 49 -8.92 12.23 -3.80
C ALA A 49 -7.43 11.85 -3.76
N PRO A 50 -7.07 10.57 -3.53
CA PRO A 50 -5.66 10.14 -3.41
C PRO A 50 -4.75 10.62 -4.54
N GLY A 51 -5.26 10.69 -5.77
CA GLY A 51 -4.52 11.22 -6.93
C GLY A 51 -4.21 12.71 -6.84
N GLU A 52 -5.19 13.54 -6.45
CA GLU A 52 -5.01 14.98 -6.26
C GLU A 52 -3.99 15.26 -5.16
N ARG A 53 -4.04 14.45 -4.09
CA ARG A 53 -3.08 14.49 -2.98
C ARG A 53 -1.66 14.22 -3.44
N LEU A 54 -1.44 13.16 -4.22
CA LEU A 54 -0.14 12.84 -4.81
C LEU A 54 0.38 13.99 -5.68
N ARG A 55 -0.49 14.59 -6.51
CA ARG A 55 -0.14 15.74 -7.34
C ARG A 55 0.30 16.93 -6.49
N ARG A 56 -0.43 17.23 -5.42
CA ARG A 56 -0.08 18.34 -4.51
C ARG A 56 1.27 18.10 -3.84
N LEU A 57 1.54 16.87 -3.38
CA LEU A 57 2.83 16.52 -2.77
C LEU A 57 3.99 16.70 -3.74
N ARG A 58 3.83 16.26 -5.00
CA ARG A 58 4.84 16.48 -6.04
C ARG A 58 5.13 17.96 -6.29
N VAL A 59 4.07 18.76 -6.43
CA VAL A 59 4.20 20.21 -6.67
C VAL A 59 4.88 20.90 -5.48
N LYS A 60 4.53 20.52 -4.24
CA LYS A 60 5.17 21.03 -3.01
C LYS A 60 6.65 20.65 -2.92
N ALA A 61 7.03 19.47 -3.43
CA ALA A 61 8.42 19.05 -3.56
C ALA A 61 9.16 19.72 -4.73
N HIS A 62 8.50 20.62 -5.49
CA HIS A 62 9.04 21.31 -6.67
C HIS A 62 9.55 20.37 -7.77
N LYS A 63 8.91 19.20 -7.93
CA LYS A 63 9.32 18.21 -8.95
C LYS A 63 8.38 18.15 -10.13
N THR A 64 8.95 18.02 -11.33
CA THR A 64 8.23 17.69 -12.57
C THR A 64 7.93 16.19 -12.63
N LEU A 65 6.96 15.79 -13.46
CA LEU A 65 6.68 14.36 -13.69
C LEU A 65 7.90 13.61 -14.24
N LYS A 66 8.74 14.30 -15.04
CA LYS A 66 9.96 13.73 -15.62
C LYS A 66 10.99 13.41 -14.53
N GLU A 67 11.26 14.36 -13.64
CA GLU A 67 12.22 14.15 -12.53
C GLU A 67 11.76 13.04 -11.58
N VAL A 68 10.45 12.92 -11.34
CA VAL A 68 9.88 11.84 -10.52
C VAL A 68 10.00 10.50 -11.23
N SER A 69 9.73 10.45 -12.52
CA SER A 69 9.89 9.25 -13.34
C SER A 69 11.35 8.76 -13.32
N GLU A 70 12.31 9.67 -13.49
CA GLU A 70 13.74 9.36 -13.42
C GLU A 70 14.16 8.86 -12.02
N ALA A 71 13.62 9.45 -10.95
CA ALA A 71 13.94 9.06 -9.58
C ALA A 71 13.30 7.73 -9.14
N THR A 72 12.12 7.40 -9.66
CA THR A 72 11.33 6.23 -9.23
C THR A 72 11.40 5.05 -10.18
N GLY A 73 11.79 5.27 -11.43
CA GLY A 73 11.71 4.29 -12.51
C GLY A 73 10.28 4.02 -13.01
N LEU A 74 9.27 4.71 -12.45
CA LEU A 74 7.88 4.64 -12.91
C LEU A 74 7.69 5.48 -14.17
N SER A 75 6.81 5.07 -15.08
CA SER A 75 6.57 5.82 -16.31
C SER A 75 5.84 7.16 -16.04
N ILE A 76 6.16 8.18 -16.82
CA ILE A 76 5.47 9.49 -16.75
C ILE A 76 3.95 9.32 -16.94
N SER A 77 3.53 8.45 -17.86
CA SER A 77 2.12 8.15 -18.12
C SER A 77 1.42 7.55 -16.90
N PHE A 78 2.06 6.60 -16.21
CA PHE A 78 1.54 6.00 -14.98
C PHE A 78 1.40 7.04 -13.87
N ILE A 79 2.45 7.81 -13.57
CA ILE A 79 2.41 8.85 -12.53
C ILE A 79 1.30 9.87 -12.84
N SER A 80 1.19 10.27 -14.10
CA SER A 80 0.20 11.23 -14.55
C SER A 80 -1.24 10.70 -14.47
N ALA A 81 -1.45 9.41 -14.78
CA ALA A 81 -2.75 8.76 -14.66
C ALA A 81 -3.16 8.64 -13.18
N LEU A 82 -2.22 8.24 -12.32
CA LEU A 82 -2.42 8.14 -10.88
C LEU A 82 -2.80 9.50 -10.27
N GLU A 83 -2.09 10.57 -10.62
CA GLU A 83 -2.36 11.94 -10.16
C GLU A 83 -3.71 12.51 -10.63
N ARG A 84 -4.32 11.93 -11.66
CA ARG A 84 -5.67 12.29 -12.15
C ARG A 84 -6.78 11.43 -11.56
N GLY A 85 -6.48 10.61 -10.55
CA GLY A 85 -7.46 9.71 -9.93
C GLY A 85 -7.57 8.34 -10.58
N GLY A 86 -6.59 7.95 -11.40
CA GLY A 86 -6.47 6.56 -11.83
C GLY A 86 -6.14 5.67 -10.64
N SER A 87 -7.07 4.77 -10.26
CA SER A 87 -6.82 3.73 -9.27
C SER A 87 -5.97 2.62 -9.88
N GLY A 88 -4.97 2.12 -9.14
CA GLY A 88 -4.10 1.05 -9.63
C GLY A 88 -2.67 1.01 -9.11
N ALA A 89 -2.25 1.88 -8.20
CA ALA A 89 -0.86 1.87 -7.74
C ALA A 89 -0.61 0.77 -6.71
N SER A 90 0.44 -0.03 -6.92
CA SER A 90 0.94 -0.93 -5.88
C SER A 90 1.56 -0.14 -4.71
N VAL A 91 1.68 -0.77 -3.55
CA VAL A 91 2.37 -0.21 -2.36
C VAL A 91 3.81 0.18 -2.69
N ALA A 92 4.50 -0.68 -3.45
CA ALA A 92 5.85 -0.42 -3.89
C ALA A 92 5.92 0.87 -4.72
N SER A 93 4.99 1.06 -5.66
CA SER A 93 4.88 2.28 -6.46
C SER A 93 4.58 3.50 -5.61
N LEU A 94 3.62 3.41 -4.67
CA LEU A 94 3.29 4.51 -3.77
C LEU A 94 4.46 4.90 -2.87
N ARG A 95 5.27 3.93 -2.41
CA ARG A 95 6.49 4.19 -1.63
C ARG A 95 7.57 4.87 -2.44
N LEU A 96 7.78 4.44 -3.69
CA LEU A 96 8.72 5.11 -4.59
C LEU A 96 8.34 6.58 -4.75
N LEU A 97 7.03 6.87 -4.92
CA LEU A 97 6.53 8.24 -5.01
C LEU A 97 6.68 9.00 -3.68
N ALA A 98 6.35 8.39 -2.54
CA ALA A 98 6.52 9.00 -1.22
C ALA A 98 7.98 9.42 -0.98
N GLY A 99 8.92 8.51 -1.25
CA GLY A 99 10.36 8.77 -1.19
C GLY A 99 10.80 9.87 -2.16
N ALA A 100 10.32 9.84 -3.41
CA ALA A 100 10.61 10.89 -4.38
C ALA A 100 10.05 12.26 -3.97
N TYR A 101 8.95 12.30 -3.20
CA TYR A 101 8.34 13.53 -2.70
C TYR A 101 8.88 13.96 -1.33
N GLY A 102 9.73 13.14 -0.69
CA GLY A 102 10.28 13.42 0.63
C GLY A 102 9.26 13.31 1.77
N VAL A 103 8.25 12.43 1.63
CA VAL A 103 7.20 12.20 2.62
C VAL A 103 7.02 10.72 2.94
N ASN A 104 6.26 10.39 3.97
CA ASN A 104 5.88 9.01 4.33
C ASN A 104 4.48 8.66 3.76
N MET A 105 4.05 7.40 3.88
CA MET A 105 2.76 7.00 3.29
C MET A 105 1.58 7.63 4.01
N ARG A 106 1.67 7.95 5.31
CA ARG A 106 0.60 8.71 6.00
C ARG A 106 0.25 9.99 5.26
N LYS A 107 1.27 10.75 4.85
CA LYS A 107 1.06 11.98 4.08
C LYS A 107 0.46 11.70 2.70
N VAL A 108 0.85 10.59 2.06
CA VAL A 108 0.29 10.12 0.78
C VAL A 108 -1.18 9.75 0.89
N PHE A 109 -1.63 9.20 2.03
CA PHE A 109 -3.02 8.81 2.25
C PHE A 109 -3.84 9.82 3.06
N GLY A 110 -3.22 10.91 3.52
CA GLY A 110 -3.90 11.94 4.30
C GLY A 110 -4.23 11.55 5.74
N ALA A 111 -3.54 10.56 6.28
CA ALA A 111 -3.68 10.12 7.67
C ALA A 111 -2.79 10.96 8.62
N ASP A 112 -2.93 12.29 8.58
CA ASP A 112 -2.27 13.15 9.57
C ASP A 112 -3.19 13.29 10.79
N LEU A 113 -2.84 12.61 11.88
CA LEU A 113 -3.44 12.86 13.20
C LEU A 113 -2.88 14.18 13.76
N GLU A 114 -3.54 15.30 13.45
CA GLU A 114 -3.44 16.50 14.28
C GLU A 114 -4.33 16.30 15.53
N GLN A 115 -3.87 15.48 16.50
CA GLN A 115 -4.08 15.66 17.96
C GLN A 115 -3.66 14.45 18.81
N SER A 116 -3.14 14.81 19.99
CA SER A 116 -2.22 14.12 20.90
C SER A 116 -2.90 13.30 22.00
N SER A 117 -3.88 12.46 21.67
CA SER A 117 -4.47 11.56 22.68
C SER A 117 -3.64 10.27 22.80
N PRO A 118 -3.14 9.90 24.00
CA PRO A 118 -2.48 8.61 24.21
C PRO A 118 -3.43 7.42 24.03
N LEU A 119 -4.74 7.67 24.02
CA LEU A 119 -5.77 6.67 23.77
C LEU A 119 -6.35 6.87 22.38
N VAL A 120 -6.18 5.87 21.51
CA VAL A 120 -6.82 5.79 20.19
C VAL A 120 -7.93 4.75 20.27
N ARG A 121 -9.19 5.17 20.05
CA ARG A 121 -10.33 4.25 20.05
C ARG A 121 -10.47 3.59 18.68
N ASP A 122 -10.93 2.34 18.67
CA ASP A 122 -11.14 1.54 17.46
C ASP A 122 -11.96 2.27 16.39
N ALA A 123 -13.10 2.84 16.78
CA ALA A 123 -13.99 3.58 15.89
C ALA A 123 -13.43 4.92 15.36
N GLU A 124 -12.33 5.41 15.96
CA GLU A 124 -11.73 6.71 15.66
C GLU A 124 -10.40 6.57 14.92
N ARG A 125 -9.94 5.34 14.64
CA ARG A 125 -8.67 5.12 13.95
C ARG A 125 -8.73 5.70 12.53
N PRO A 126 -7.75 6.53 12.13
CA PRO A 126 -7.55 6.84 10.73
C PRO A 126 -7.35 5.56 9.94
N VAL A 127 -8.01 5.47 8.79
CA VAL A 127 -7.95 4.31 7.91
C VAL A 127 -7.28 4.70 6.61
N MET A 128 -6.14 4.08 6.35
CA MET A 128 -5.51 4.04 5.05
C MET A 128 -6.03 2.82 4.29
N GLN A 129 -6.82 3.06 3.24
CA GLN A 129 -7.36 2.00 2.38
C GLN A 129 -6.67 2.01 1.02
N TRP A 130 -6.22 0.84 0.59
CA TRP A 130 -5.63 0.62 -0.72
C TRP A 130 -6.67 0.16 -1.74
N ASP A 131 -6.36 0.34 -3.01
CA ASP A 131 -7.24 -0.02 -4.13
C ASP A 131 -7.57 -1.52 -4.18
N ASN A 132 -6.69 -2.38 -3.65
CA ASN A 132 -6.90 -3.83 -3.55
C ASN A 132 -7.68 -4.25 -2.28
N GLY A 133 -8.23 -3.29 -1.54
CA GLY A 133 -9.07 -3.52 -0.36
C GLY A 133 -8.33 -3.73 0.95
N VAL A 134 -7.00 -3.74 0.94
CA VAL A 134 -6.20 -3.72 2.16
C VAL A 134 -6.50 -2.46 2.97
N ARG A 135 -6.67 -2.61 4.28
CA ARG A 135 -6.90 -1.50 5.21
C ARG A 135 -5.82 -1.51 6.29
N PHE A 136 -5.22 -0.35 6.53
CA PHE A 136 -4.35 -0.06 7.66
C PHE A 136 -5.07 0.93 8.58
N GLU A 137 -5.31 0.54 9.82
CA GLU A 137 -5.94 1.39 10.83
C GLU A 137 -4.88 1.83 11.85
N GLU A 138 -4.60 3.12 11.95
CA GLU A 138 -3.52 3.60 12.83
C GLU A 138 -3.87 3.42 14.30
N MET A 139 -3.01 2.74 15.07
CA MET A 139 -3.24 2.44 16.48
C MET A 139 -2.55 3.42 17.43
N ALA A 140 -1.75 4.36 16.92
CA ALA A 140 -1.03 5.36 17.70
C ALA A 140 -1.07 6.74 17.06
N SER A 141 -1.18 7.79 17.88
CA SER A 141 -1.20 9.20 17.50
C SER A 141 0.07 9.93 17.98
N GLY A 142 0.32 11.13 17.46
CA GLY A 142 1.40 12.02 17.90
C GLY A 142 2.80 11.67 17.38
N GLU A 143 3.83 12.27 18.01
CA GLU A 143 5.23 11.98 17.71
C GLU A 143 5.59 10.57 18.21
N LYS A 144 5.79 9.66 17.25
CA LYS A 144 6.00 8.24 17.52
C LYS A 144 7.28 7.74 16.86
N VAL A 145 8.03 6.89 17.57
CA VAL A 145 9.19 6.18 17.02
C VAL A 145 8.74 4.88 16.34
N MET A 146 7.66 4.26 16.84
CA MET A 146 7.01 3.10 16.24
C MET A 146 5.68 3.48 15.59
N ASP A 147 5.26 2.71 14.60
CA ASP A 147 4.02 2.86 13.86
C ASP A 147 3.19 1.58 13.90
N PRO A 148 2.44 1.36 14.99
CA PRO A 148 1.52 0.23 15.10
C PRO A 148 0.24 0.50 14.30
N SER A 149 -0.13 -0.46 13.47
CA SER A 149 -1.36 -0.46 12.69
C SER A 149 -2.11 -1.78 12.89
N PHE A 150 -3.44 -1.71 12.93
CA PHE A 150 -4.29 -2.87 12.76
C PHE A 150 -4.55 -3.04 11.26
N ILE A 151 -4.15 -4.17 10.69
CA ILE A 151 -4.32 -4.42 9.27
C ILE A 151 -5.44 -5.42 9.00
N ARG A 152 -6.20 -5.16 7.95
CA ARG A 152 -7.18 -6.09 7.37
C ARG A 152 -6.81 -6.35 5.92
N VAL A 153 -6.58 -7.61 5.60
CA VAL A 153 -6.14 -8.04 4.27
C VAL A 153 -7.21 -8.97 3.70
N PRO A 154 -7.95 -8.54 2.66
CA PRO A 154 -8.89 -9.42 1.97
C PRO A 154 -8.19 -10.62 1.31
N PRO A 155 -8.92 -11.74 1.07
CA PRO A 155 -8.41 -12.85 0.27
C PRO A 155 -7.85 -12.37 -1.09
N GLY A 156 -6.68 -12.88 -1.47
CA GLY A 156 -5.98 -12.53 -2.70
C GLY A 156 -5.33 -11.15 -2.72
N ALA A 157 -5.43 -10.35 -1.64
CA ALA A 157 -4.82 -9.04 -1.52
C ALA A 157 -3.52 -9.09 -0.70
N GLY A 158 -2.72 -8.03 -0.79
CA GLY A 158 -1.43 -7.97 -0.10
C GLY A 158 -0.60 -6.74 -0.48
N SER A 159 0.72 -6.85 -0.34
CA SER A 159 1.68 -5.79 -0.70
C SER A 159 1.92 -5.64 -2.22
N GLU A 160 1.49 -6.62 -3.01
CA GLU A 160 1.55 -6.63 -4.49
C GLU A 160 2.96 -6.59 -5.10
N GLY A 161 3.96 -6.91 -4.30
CA GLY A 161 5.34 -6.97 -4.76
C GLY A 161 6.31 -6.96 -3.60
N PHE A 162 7.56 -7.20 -3.93
CA PHE A 162 8.65 -7.03 -2.99
C PHE A 162 8.95 -5.55 -2.79
N TYR A 163 9.18 -5.18 -1.55
CA TYR A 163 9.71 -3.88 -1.17
C TYR A 163 10.65 -4.04 0.02
N SER A 164 11.40 -3.00 0.33
CA SER A 164 12.26 -2.93 1.52
C SER A 164 12.32 -1.47 1.96
N HIS A 165 12.59 -1.24 3.23
CA HIS A 165 12.82 0.09 3.78
C HIS A 165 13.74 0.02 5.00
N ASN A 166 14.21 1.18 5.47
CA ASN A 166 14.94 1.24 6.72
C ASN A 166 13.99 0.97 7.88
N GLY A 167 14.44 0.16 8.83
CA GLY A 167 13.69 -0.15 10.04
C GLY A 167 13.58 -1.63 10.33
N GLU A 168 12.63 -1.92 11.20
CA GLU A 168 12.26 -3.24 11.69
C GLU A 168 10.75 -3.37 11.59
N GLU A 169 10.29 -4.56 11.22
CA GLU A 169 8.87 -4.90 11.18
C GLU A 169 8.57 -6.01 12.20
N PHE A 170 7.46 -5.85 12.91
CA PHE A 170 6.88 -6.85 13.78
C PHE A 170 5.42 -7.07 13.39
N ILE A 171 5.06 -8.33 13.15
CA ILE A 171 3.71 -8.74 12.78
C ILE A 171 3.20 -9.72 13.82
N TYR A 172 1.99 -9.50 14.32
CA TYR A 172 1.25 -10.46 15.14
C TYR A 172 -0.09 -10.76 14.49
N VAL A 173 -0.32 -12.02 14.11
CA VAL A 173 -1.54 -12.41 13.39
C VAL A 173 -2.65 -12.74 14.38
N ILE A 174 -3.77 -12.03 14.27
CA ILE A 174 -4.94 -12.20 15.14
C ILE A 174 -5.84 -13.31 14.57
N SER A 175 -6.16 -13.22 13.29
CA SER A 175 -7.06 -14.16 12.61
C SER A 175 -6.64 -14.36 11.14
N GLY A 176 -6.88 -15.58 10.63
CA GLY A 176 -6.46 -15.98 9.29
C GLY A 176 -4.95 -16.30 9.19
N PRO A 177 -4.49 -16.87 8.07
CA PRO A 177 -3.06 -17.07 7.80
C PRO A 177 -2.48 -15.96 6.91
N LEU A 178 -1.54 -15.18 7.44
CA LEU A 178 -0.76 -14.24 6.63
C LEU A 178 0.42 -14.97 6.00
N PHE A 179 0.61 -14.82 4.70
CA PHE A 179 1.82 -15.28 4.03
C PHE A 179 2.79 -14.12 3.92
N VAL A 180 4.02 -14.34 4.36
CA VAL A 180 5.11 -13.35 4.27
C VAL A 180 6.31 -14.03 3.62
N GLU A 181 6.78 -13.49 2.51
CA GLU A 181 7.98 -13.95 1.86
C GLU A 181 9.11 -12.94 2.05
N LEU A 182 10.17 -13.41 2.68
CA LEU A 182 11.42 -12.69 2.83
C LEU A 182 12.39 -13.26 1.80
N LYS A 183 12.90 -12.43 0.90
CA LYS A 183 13.64 -12.87 -0.29
C LYS A 183 14.79 -13.84 0.03
N ASP A 184 15.45 -13.65 1.17
CA ASP A 184 16.61 -14.44 1.59
C ASP A 184 16.26 -15.58 2.58
N HIS A 185 15.00 -15.69 3.02
CA HIS A 185 14.57 -16.67 4.03
C HIS A 185 13.36 -17.53 3.60
N GLY A 186 12.82 -17.27 2.40
CA GLY A 186 11.68 -17.99 1.84
C GLY A 186 10.34 -17.48 2.36
N THR A 187 9.31 -18.31 2.21
CA THR A 187 7.93 -17.96 2.54
C THR A 187 7.52 -18.57 3.88
N PHE A 188 7.03 -17.71 4.76
CA PHE A 188 6.43 -18.05 6.04
C PHE A 188 4.91 -17.98 5.93
N ARG A 189 4.22 -19.02 6.42
CA ARG A 189 2.79 -18.97 6.68
C ARG A 189 2.60 -18.68 8.17
N VAL A 190 2.36 -17.42 8.49
CA VAL A 190 2.20 -16.90 9.86
C VAL A 190 0.74 -17.14 10.28
N ALA A 191 0.52 -18.11 11.17
CA ALA A 191 -0.83 -18.49 11.60
C ALA A 191 -1.34 -17.58 12.74
N SER A 192 -2.62 -17.70 13.08
CA SER A 192 -3.22 -16.96 14.19
C SER A 192 -2.50 -17.27 15.51
N GLY A 193 -2.09 -16.22 16.21
CA GLY A 193 -1.26 -16.28 17.42
C GLY A 193 0.25 -16.26 17.15
N ASP A 194 0.69 -16.48 15.92
CA ASP A 194 2.11 -16.40 15.57
C ASP A 194 2.57 -14.94 15.44
N THR A 195 3.87 -14.77 15.63
CA THR A 195 4.56 -13.51 15.35
C THR A 195 5.63 -13.71 14.30
N LEU A 196 5.89 -12.66 13.52
CA LEU A 196 7.04 -12.60 12.62
C LEU A 196 7.76 -11.28 12.83
N TYR A 197 9.08 -11.35 12.95
CA TYR A 197 9.95 -10.21 13.13
C TYR A 197 11.10 -10.28 12.13
N PHE A 198 11.42 -9.16 11.48
CA PHE A 198 12.57 -9.07 10.59
C PHE A 198 13.03 -7.62 10.36
N PRO A 199 14.31 -7.41 10.00
CA PRO A 199 14.75 -6.10 9.52
C PRO A 199 14.03 -5.75 8.21
N SER A 200 13.39 -4.59 8.16
CA SER A 200 12.65 -4.10 6.99
C SER A 200 13.52 -3.91 5.74
N THR A 201 14.85 -3.88 5.94
CA THR A 201 15.85 -3.83 4.85
C THR A 201 15.90 -5.13 4.05
N THR A 202 15.41 -6.23 4.62
CA THR A 202 15.21 -7.50 3.91
C THR A 202 14.06 -7.31 2.93
N PRO A 203 14.26 -7.49 1.61
CA PRO A 203 13.16 -7.38 0.66
C PRO A 203 12.06 -8.38 0.99
N HIS A 204 10.85 -7.88 1.20
CA HIS A 204 9.72 -8.66 1.67
C HIS A 204 8.45 -8.35 0.88
N ARG A 205 7.54 -9.33 0.85
CA ARG A 205 6.17 -9.18 0.37
C ARG A 205 5.24 -9.99 1.27
N TRP A 206 3.98 -9.60 1.33
CA TRP A 206 2.99 -10.32 2.12
C TRP A 206 1.62 -10.32 1.44
N TRP A 207 0.81 -11.33 1.72
CA TRP A 207 -0.54 -11.46 1.17
C TRP A 207 -1.41 -12.38 2.03
N ALA A 208 -2.71 -12.26 1.85
CA ALA A 208 -3.68 -13.27 2.26
C ALA A 208 -4.06 -14.11 1.03
N GLU A 209 -4.14 -15.43 1.18
CA GLU A 209 -4.57 -16.32 0.10
C GLU A 209 -6.09 -16.44 0.06
N GLU A 210 -6.64 -17.45 0.73
CA GLU A 210 -8.05 -17.83 0.59
C GLU A 210 -8.97 -17.19 1.65
N ALA A 211 -8.42 -16.85 2.82
CA ALA A 211 -9.17 -16.31 3.95
C ALA A 211 -8.71 -14.88 4.27
N PRO A 212 -9.62 -14.00 4.73
CA PRO A 212 -9.22 -12.68 5.20
C PRO A 212 -8.27 -12.81 6.39
N VAL A 213 -7.37 -11.85 6.52
CA VAL A 213 -6.41 -11.77 7.63
C VAL A 213 -6.64 -10.49 8.42
N GLU A 214 -6.57 -10.61 9.74
CA GLU A 214 -6.42 -9.50 10.67
C GLU A 214 -5.11 -9.65 11.45
N ALA A 215 -4.32 -8.58 11.53
CA ALA A 215 -3.05 -8.60 12.23
C ALA A 215 -2.71 -7.24 12.83
N VAL A 216 -1.85 -7.23 13.85
CA VAL A 216 -1.12 -6.04 14.28
C VAL A 216 0.18 -6.00 13.49
N TYR A 217 0.45 -4.89 12.81
CA TYR A 217 1.65 -4.63 12.04
C TYR A 217 2.34 -3.42 12.62
N VAL A 218 3.58 -3.57 13.07
CA VAL A 218 4.35 -2.51 13.72
C VAL A 218 5.62 -2.25 12.92
N ASN A 219 5.80 -1.01 12.50
CA ASN A 219 7.00 -0.56 11.80
C ASN A 219 7.78 0.45 12.64
N THR A 220 9.11 0.34 12.66
CA THR A 220 9.97 1.33 13.32
C THR A 220 11.23 1.56 12.49
N PRO A 221 11.59 2.80 12.09
CA PRO A 221 10.86 4.05 12.31
C PRO A 221 9.58 4.15 11.46
N PRO A 222 8.74 5.21 11.63
CA PRO A 222 7.46 5.42 10.93
C PRO A 222 7.67 5.80 9.44
N THR A 223 8.31 4.90 8.71
CA THR A 223 8.65 4.98 7.28
C THR A 223 7.61 4.34 6.38
N PHE A 224 6.67 3.64 7.01
CA PHE A 224 5.40 3.24 6.43
C PHE A 224 4.39 4.35 6.71
#